data_AF-A0A6M4YF75-F1
#
_entry.id   AF-A0A6M4YF75-F1
#
_cell.length_a   1.000
_cell.length_b   1.000
_cell.length_c   1.000
_cell.angle_alpha   90.00
_cell.angle_beta   90.00
_cell.angle_gamma   90.00
#
_symmetry.space_group_name_H-M   'P 1'
#
loop_
_entity.id
_entity.type
_entity.pdbx_description
1 polymer ?
#
loop_
_entity_poly.entity_id
_entity_poly.type
_entity_poly.pdbx_seq_one_letter_code
_entity_poly.pdbx_strand_id
1 'polypeptide(L)'
;MYSFTGLAILASIVFSLLLFLSIDDNPLMKWLFGGLAIIFELGKFYVWYEYGECKARRDLGGAFWSLLFYSVLAAISIGGSIGGINSATNTILSQQARHEREIARFDEQIASIERQIQLNEEAARKYIEMARISSGVSGLQQANTRLRLKQDELRQERDAKPVNEQSSMLGLMSSLADGVGMSISQVQFLLVCFLSVLLDAFGAFFVSLIGEENRFRRQWQWLRAREQAEARQIESAAAAPMVVSRPEPAPAVVAQVRSALESGELKCSKRKVAEALSLSLEEVDRVFHHLLAEGVLGQGSNRHYHLSSQAG
;
A
#
# COMPACT_ATOMS: atom_id res chain seq x y z
N MET A 1 14.22 -2.02 -8.32
CA MET A 1 13.22 -2.43 -7.31
C MET A 1 12.00 -1.52 -7.32
N TYR A 2 12.13 -0.20 -7.15
CA TYR A 2 11.00 0.75 -7.16
C TYR A 2 10.08 0.69 -8.38
N SER A 3 10.64 0.48 -9.58
CA SER A 3 9.85 0.35 -10.80
C SER A 3 8.98 -0.92 -10.79
N PHE A 4 9.49 -2.01 -10.22
CA PHE A 4 8.79 -3.31 -10.17
C PHE A 4 7.68 -3.32 -9.10
N THR A 5 7.94 -2.71 -7.93
CA THR A 5 6.94 -2.57 -6.88
C THR A 5 5.84 -1.58 -7.25
N GLY A 6 6.21 -0.45 -7.88
CA GLY A 6 5.26 0.50 -8.46
C GLY A 6 4.39 -0.14 -9.55
N LEU A 7 4.97 -0.95 -10.44
CA LEU A 7 4.22 -1.68 -11.48
C LEU A 7 3.25 -2.68 -10.88
N ALA A 8 3.61 -3.39 -9.80
CA ALA A 8 2.70 -4.35 -9.15
C ALA A 8 1.51 -3.66 -8.48
N ILE A 9 1.74 -2.54 -7.79
CA ILE A 9 0.67 -1.72 -7.19
C ILE A 9 -0.23 -1.15 -8.29
N LEU A 10 0.36 -0.64 -9.37
CA LEU A 10 -0.39 -0.09 -10.50
C LEU A 10 -1.20 -1.17 -11.22
N ALA A 11 -0.64 -2.38 -11.38
CA ALA A 11 -1.38 -3.53 -11.92
C ALA A 11 -2.57 -3.94 -11.04
N SER A 12 -2.41 -3.94 -9.71
CA SER A 12 -3.50 -4.21 -8.76
C SER A 12 -4.62 -3.17 -8.89
N ILE A 13 -4.25 -1.88 -8.98
CA ILE A 13 -5.20 -0.78 -9.16
C ILE A 13 -5.93 -0.91 -10.50
N VAL A 14 -5.20 -1.17 -11.59
CA VAL A 14 -5.79 -1.34 -12.92
C VAL A 14 -6.75 -2.53 -12.96
N PHE A 15 -6.40 -3.64 -12.30
CA PHE A 15 -7.27 -4.82 -12.27
C PHE A 15 -8.56 -4.56 -11.47
N SER A 16 -8.46 -3.92 -10.30
CA SER A 16 -9.61 -3.46 -9.51
C SER A 16 -10.49 -2.48 -10.32
N LEU A 17 -9.86 -1.56 -11.07
CA LEU A 17 -10.56 -0.61 -11.93
C LEU A 17 -11.34 -1.31 -13.04
N LEU A 18 -10.73 -2.26 -13.73
CA LEU A 18 -11.38 -3.03 -14.80
C LEU A 18 -12.59 -3.80 -14.29
N LEU A 19 -12.51 -4.35 -13.08
CA LEU A 19 -13.60 -5.08 -12.45
C LEU A 19 -14.76 -4.16 -12.03
N PHE A 20 -14.48 -2.99 -11.46
CA PHE A 20 -15.54 -2.04 -11.10
C PHE A 20 -16.15 -1.33 -12.31
N LEU A 21 -15.37 -1.07 -13.36
CA LEU A 21 -15.86 -0.53 -14.63
C LEU A 21 -16.81 -1.49 -15.35
N SER A 22 -16.76 -2.78 -15.01
CA SER A 22 -17.62 -3.83 -15.55
C SER A 22 -19.01 -3.87 -14.88
N ILE A 23 -19.26 -3.12 -13.80
CA ILE A 23 -20.51 -3.17 -13.02
C ILE A 23 -21.69 -2.55 -13.80
N ASP A 24 -21.47 -1.46 -14.51
CA ASP A 24 -22.54 -0.68 -15.11
C ASP A 24 -22.06 -0.09 -16.43
N ASP A 25 -22.94 0.00 -17.43
CA ASP A 25 -22.63 0.58 -18.74
C ASP A 25 -22.71 2.12 -18.75
N ASN A 26 -23.36 2.73 -17.76
CA ASN A 26 -23.49 4.17 -17.67
C ASN A 26 -22.11 4.83 -17.44
N PRO A 27 -21.64 5.74 -18.33
CA PRO A 27 -20.34 6.36 -18.21
C PRO A 27 -20.14 7.12 -16.89
N LEU A 28 -21.20 7.71 -16.33
CA LEU A 28 -21.14 8.40 -15.03
C LEU A 28 -20.90 7.40 -13.88
N MET A 29 -21.58 6.26 -13.90
CA MET A 29 -21.42 5.21 -12.88
C MET A 29 -20.05 4.54 -13.01
N LYS A 30 -19.55 4.32 -14.24
CA LYS A 30 -18.18 3.83 -14.50
C LYS A 30 -17.12 4.73 -13.86
N TRP A 31 -17.25 6.05 -14.01
CA TRP A 31 -16.34 7.01 -13.37
C TRP A 31 -16.41 6.97 -11.84
N LEU A 32 -17.63 6.93 -11.30
CA LEU A 32 -17.86 6.97 -9.85
C LEU A 32 -17.36 5.68 -9.18
N PHE A 33 -17.69 4.52 -9.76
CA PHE A 33 -17.22 3.21 -9.30
C PHE A 33 -15.72 3.00 -9.54
N GLY A 34 -15.18 3.47 -10.66
CA GLY A 34 -13.73 3.43 -10.91
C GLY A 34 -12.94 4.28 -9.91
N GLY A 35 -13.42 5.48 -9.59
CA GLY A 35 -12.82 6.33 -8.55
C GLY A 35 -12.89 5.68 -7.17
N LEU A 36 -14.04 5.08 -6.84
CA LEU A 36 -14.22 4.35 -5.58
C LEU A 36 -13.26 3.15 -5.48
N ALA A 37 -13.06 2.41 -6.57
CA ALA A 37 -12.15 1.28 -6.63
C ALA A 37 -10.70 1.71 -6.34
N ILE A 38 -10.24 2.82 -6.92
CA ILE A 38 -8.90 3.38 -6.63
C ILE A 38 -8.78 3.74 -5.14
N ILE A 39 -9.79 4.41 -4.58
CA ILE A 39 -9.78 4.85 -3.18
C ILE A 39 -9.74 3.63 -2.25
N PHE A 40 -10.50 2.58 -2.53
CA PHE A 40 -10.48 1.37 -1.72
C PHE A 40 -9.14 0.63 -1.82
N GLU A 41 -8.54 0.56 -3.00
CA GLU A 41 -7.25 -0.10 -3.18
C GLU A 41 -6.12 0.64 -2.46
N LEU A 42 -6.09 1.96 -2.59
CA LEU A 42 -5.16 2.82 -1.83
C LEU A 42 -5.41 2.71 -0.32
N GLY A 43 -6.67 2.64 0.09
CA GLY A 43 -7.08 2.44 1.47
C GLY A 43 -6.53 1.14 2.04
N LYS A 44 -6.66 0.02 1.33
CA LYS A 44 -6.11 -1.29 1.75
C LYS A 44 -4.60 -1.21 1.95
N PHE A 45 -3.88 -0.59 1.01
CA PHE A 45 -2.42 -0.45 1.10
C PHE A 45 -1.98 0.43 2.28
N TYR A 46 -2.67 1.55 2.50
CA TYR A 46 -2.39 2.42 3.63
C TYR A 46 -2.59 1.69 4.97
N VAL A 47 -3.70 0.96 5.12
CA VAL A 47 -4.04 0.24 6.34
C VAL A 47 -3.07 -0.91 6.60
N TRP A 48 -2.64 -1.60 5.55
CA TRP A 48 -1.62 -2.64 5.65
C TRP A 48 -0.24 -2.08 6.03
N TYR A 49 0.11 -0.90 5.51
CA TYR A 49 1.31 -0.18 5.94
C TYR A 49 1.24 0.20 7.43
N GLU A 50 0.12 0.75 7.90
CA GLU A 50 -0.07 1.11 9.31
C GLU A 50 -0.04 -0.12 10.23
N TYR A 51 -0.61 -1.25 9.79
CA TYR A 51 -0.46 -2.53 10.48
C TYR A 51 1.02 -2.89 10.68
N GLY A 52 1.85 -2.70 9.66
CA GLY A 52 3.30 -2.89 9.74
C GLY A 52 3.98 -1.97 10.76
N GLU A 53 3.58 -0.70 10.83
CA GLU A 53 4.12 0.27 11.81
C GLU A 53 3.63 -0.03 13.25
N CYS A 54 2.37 -0.41 13.44
CA CYS A 54 1.85 -0.86 14.75
C CYS A 54 2.59 -2.11 15.24
N LYS A 55 2.81 -3.10 14.35
CA LYS A 55 3.58 -4.31 14.66
C LYS A 55 5.02 -3.97 15.05
N ALA A 56 5.67 -3.04 14.35
CA ALA A 56 7.01 -2.57 14.67
C ALA A 56 7.08 -1.87 16.05
N ARG A 57 6.05 -1.11 16.41
CA ARG A 57 5.90 -0.45 17.73
C ARG A 57 5.46 -1.41 18.85
N ARG A 58 5.20 -2.68 18.55
CA ARG A 58 4.59 -3.67 19.47
C ARG A 58 3.22 -3.26 20.00
N ASP A 59 2.51 -2.40 19.27
CA ASP A 59 1.14 -2.03 19.59
C ASP A 59 0.17 -3.06 19.01
N LEU A 60 -0.18 -4.06 19.83
CA LEU A 60 -1.09 -5.13 19.46
C LEU A 60 -2.53 -4.63 19.25
N GLY A 61 -2.94 -3.58 19.96
CA GLY A 61 -4.28 -2.99 19.81
C GLY A 61 -4.45 -2.33 18.45
N GLY A 62 -3.50 -1.47 18.09
CA GLY A 62 -3.47 -0.85 16.75
C GLY A 62 -3.32 -1.87 15.62
N ALA A 63 -2.52 -2.91 15.82
CA ALA A 63 -2.37 -4.01 14.86
C ALA A 63 -3.68 -4.79 14.65
N PHE A 64 -4.45 -5.03 15.71
CA PHE A 64 -5.75 -5.69 15.61
C PHE A 64 -6.77 -4.84 14.84
N TRP A 65 -6.90 -3.56 15.19
CA TRP A 65 -7.85 -2.66 14.52
C TRP A 65 -7.52 -2.43 13.05
N SER A 66 -6.23 -2.32 12.70
CA SER A 66 -5.80 -2.21 11.31
C SER A 66 -6.10 -3.48 10.51
N LEU A 67 -5.91 -4.68 11.08
CA LEU A 67 -6.31 -5.93 10.43
C LEU A 67 -7.82 -6.02 10.21
N LEU A 68 -8.62 -5.63 11.22
CA LEU A 68 -10.07 -5.65 11.10
C LEU A 68 -10.55 -4.70 10.00
N PHE A 69 -10.00 -3.49 9.95
CA PHE A 69 -10.35 -2.50 8.92
C PHE A 69 -9.88 -2.94 7.52
N TYR A 70 -8.69 -3.53 7.41
CA TYR A 70 -8.21 -4.13 6.16
C TYR A 70 -9.17 -5.24 5.68
N SER A 71 -9.60 -6.13 6.59
CA SER A 71 -10.54 -7.21 6.26
C SER A 71 -11.88 -6.69 5.71
N VAL A 72 -12.39 -5.58 6.27
CA VAL A 72 -13.62 -4.94 5.76
C VAL A 72 -13.41 -4.39 4.35
N LEU A 73 -12.31 -3.68 4.11
CA LEU A 73 -12.00 -3.15 2.77
C LEU A 73 -11.78 -4.26 1.73
N ALA A 74 -11.09 -5.35 2.11
CA ALA A 74 -10.90 -6.51 1.26
C ALA A 74 -12.24 -7.17 0.91
N ALA A 75 -13.13 -7.36 1.88
CA ALA A 75 -14.46 -7.92 1.64
C ALA A 75 -15.31 -7.06 0.69
N ILE A 76 -15.27 -5.73 0.83
CA ILE A 76 -15.97 -4.80 -0.07
C ILE A 76 -15.39 -4.85 -1.49
N SER A 77 -14.06 -4.90 -1.61
CA SER A 77 -13.35 -4.96 -2.89
C SER A 77 -13.65 -6.27 -3.66
N ILE A 78 -13.68 -7.40 -2.95
CA ILE A 78 -14.13 -8.71 -3.49
C ILE A 78 -15.60 -8.65 -3.89
N GLY A 79 -16.46 -8.10 -3.04
CA GLY A 79 -17.90 -7.94 -3.32
C GLY A 79 -18.18 -7.11 -4.57
N GLY A 80 -17.47 -5.99 -4.75
CA GLY A 80 -17.57 -5.17 -5.96
C GLY A 80 -17.10 -5.90 -7.22
N SER A 81 -16.02 -6.68 -7.11
CA SER A 81 -15.49 -7.50 -8.21
C SER A 81 -16.51 -8.56 -8.68
N ILE A 82 -17.20 -9.21 -7.74
CA ILE A 82 -18.28 -10.16 -8.04
C ILE A 82 -19.46 -9.47 -8.72
N GLY A 83 -19.85 -8.29 -8.22
CA GLY A 83 -20.89 -7.47 -8.84
C GLY A 83 -20.57 -7.10 -10.29
N GLY A 84 -19.31 -6.73 -10.56
CA GLY A 84 -18.82 -6.37 -11.88
C GLY A 84 -18.88 -7.53 -12.87
N ILE A 85 -18.41 -8.69 -12.44
CA ILE A 85 -18.36 -9.88 -13.27
C ILE A 85 -19.75 -10.46 -13.54
N ASN A 86 -20.66 -10.45 -12.55
CA ASN A 86 -22.05 -10.86 -12.79
C ASN A 86 -22.77 -9.94 -13.77
N SER A 87 -22.52 -8.62 -13.67
CA SER A 87 -23.08 -7.65 -14.61
C SER A 87 -22.59 -7.88 -16.04
N ALA A 88 -21.26 -8.02 -16.23
CA ALA A 88 -20.69 -8.36 -17.54
C ALA A 88 -21.17 -9.72 -18.07
N THR A 89 -21.30 -10.71 -17.19
CA THR A 89 -21.80 -12.03 -17.61
C THR A 89 -23.24 -11.93 -18.09
N ASN A 90 -24.08 -11.14 -17.42
CA ASN A 90 -25.47 -10.96 -17.81
C ASN A 90 -25.60 -10.17 -19.12
N THR A 91 -24.78 -9.14 -19.34
CA THR A 91 -24.76 -8.44 -20.64
C THR A 91 -24.29 -9.38 -21.77
N ILE A 92 -23.25 -10.19 -21.55
CA ILE A 92 -22.78 -11.19 -22.53
C ILE A 92 -23.87 -12.23 -22.83
N LEU A 93 -24.50 -12.81 -21.80
CA LEU A 93 -25.59 -13.78 -21.97
C LEU A 93 -26.78 -13.16 -22.72
N SER A 94 -27.10 -11.89 -22.42
CA SER A 94 -28.18 -11.18 -23.12
C SER A 94 -27.85 -10.91 -24.60
N GLN A 95 -26.58 -10.64 -24.92
CA GLN A 95 -26.11 -10.48 -26.30
C GLN A 95 -26.15 -11.81 -27.05
N GLN A 96 -25.69 -12.89 -26.43
CA GLN A 96 -25.80 -14.23 -27.00
C GLN A 96 -27.26 -14.62 -27.27
N ALA A 97 -28.15 -14.42 -26.28
CA ALA A 97 -29.57 -14.72 -26.44
C ALA A 97 -30.23 -13.87 -27.54
N ARG A 98 -29.76 -12.63 -27.78
CA ARG A 98 -30.23 -11.81 -28.90
C ARG A 98 -29.75 -12.38 -30.24
N HIS A 99 -28.48 -12.77 -30.36
CA HIS A 99 -27.97 -13.41 -31.57
C HIS A 99 -28.64 -14.74 -31.88
N GLU A 100 -28.86 -15.59 -30.87
CA GLU A 100 -29.59 -16.85 -31.06
C GLU A 100 -31.03 -16.60 -31.55
N ARG A 101 -31.72 -15.57 -31.02
CA ARG A 101 -33.06 -15.18 -31.51
C ARG A 101 -33.03 -14.64 -32.94
N GLU A 102 -31.98 -13.92 -33.32
CA GLU A 102 -31.81 -13.44 -34.70
C GLU A 102 -31.63 -14.61 -35.66
N ILE A 103 -30.74 -15.56 -35.35
CA ILE A 103 -30.52 -16.78 -36.14
C ILE A 103 -31.82 -17.59 -36.21
N ALA A 104 -32.51 -17.80 -35.08
CA ALA A 104 -33.77 -18.53 -35.05
C ALA A 104 -34.86 -17.89 -35.92
N ARG A 105 -34.91 -16.55 -36.02
CA ARG A 105 -35.82 -15.85 -36.94
C ARG A 105 -35.49 -16.14 -38.39
N PHE A 106 -34.21 -16.18 -38.77
CA PHE A 106 -33.81 -16.57 -40.12
C PHE A 106 -34.21 -18.03 -40.42
N ASP A 107 -33.95 -18.94 -39.48
CA ASP A 107 -34.32 -20.35 -39.64
C ASP A 107 -35.83 -20.54 -39.78
N GLU A 108 -36.63 -19.78 -39.02
CA GLU A 108 -38.09 -19.80 -39.15
C GLU A 108 -38.56 -19.28 -40.53
N GLN A 109 -37.96 -18.21 -41.03
CA GLN A 109 -38.27 -17.68 -42.37
C GLN A 109 -37.89 -18.69 -43.46
N ILE A 110 -36.69 -19.27 -43.39
CA ILE A 110 -36.23 -20.32 -44.31
C ILE A 110 -37.18 -21.52 -44.29
N ALA A 111 -37.62 -21.95 -43.11
CA ALA A 111 -38.57 -23.06 -42.95
C ALA A 111 -39.98 -22.72 -43.46
N SER A 112 -40.41 -21.46 -43.39
CA SER A 112 -41.68 -21.01 -43.95
C SER A 112 -41.65 -21.01 -45.49
N ILE A 113 -40.53 -20.59 -46.08
CA ILE A 113 -40.31 -20.60 -47.53
C ILE A 113 -40.25 -22.05 -48.05
N GLU A 114 -39.58 -22.94 -47.32
CA GLU A 114 -39.52 -24.37 -47.65
C GLU A 114 -40.93 -24.98 -47.71
N ARG A 115 -41.77 -24.68 -46.71
CA ARG A 115 -43.18 -25.12 -46.70
C ARG A 115 -43.96 -24.59 -47.91
N GLN A 116 -43.74 -23.34 -48.32
CA GLN A 116 -44.39 -22.78 -49.52
C GLN A 116 -43.93 -23.47 -50.80
N ILE A 117 -42.63 -23.75 -50.93
CA ILE A 117 -42.09 -24.47 -52.09
C ILE A 117 -42.71 -25.87 -52.20
N GLN A 118 -42.81 -26.59 -51.07
CA GLN A 118 -43.42 -27.92 -51.04
C GLN A 118 -44.89 -27.91 -51.44
N LEU A 119 -45.67 -26.95 -50.93
CA LEU A 119 -47.08 -26.78 -51.31
C LEU A 119 -47.23 -26.45 -52.80
N ASN A 120 -46.35 -25.60 -53.34
CA ASN A 120 -46.34 -25.27 -54.77
C ASN A 120 -45.93 -26.46 -55.64
N GLU A 121 -44.95 -27.26 -55.21
CA GLU A 121 -44.56 -28.49 -55.93
C GLU A 121 -45.68 -29.53 -55.90
N GLU A 122 -46.37 -29.70 -54.77
CA GLU A 122 -47.53 -30.59 -54.68
C GLU A 122 -48.69 -30.11 -55.57
N ALA A 123 -48.97 -28.81 -55.57
CA ALA A 123 -49.97 -28.21 -56.47
C ALA A 123 -49.58 -28.43 -57.94
N ALA A 124 -48.33 -28.20 -58.31
CA ALA A 124 -47.82 -28.42 -59.66
C ALA A 124 -47.97 -29.90 -60.09
N ARG A 125 -47.68 -30.86 -59.21
CA ARG A 125 -47.93 -32.28 -59.47
C ARG A 125 -49.41 -32.56 -59.77
N LYS A 126 -50.33 -32.03 -58.95
CA LYS A 126 -51.78 -32.18 -59.20
C LYS A 126 -52.23 -31.55 -60.52
N TYR A 127 -51.66 -30.39 -60.92
CA TYR A 127 -51.95 -29.79 -62.22
C TYR A 127 -51.50 -30.67 -63.40
N ILE A 128 -50.32 -31.27 -63.29
CA ILE A 128 -49.78 -32.23 -64.27
C ILE A 128 -50.68 -33.46 -64.36
N GLU A 129 -51.07 -34.04 -63.23
CA GLU A 129 -51.97 -35.21 -63.16
C GLU A 129 -53.35 -34.93 -63.78
N MET A 130 -53.89 -33.73 -63.57
CA MET A 130 -55.17 -33.31 -64.16
C MET A 130 -55.09 -32.95 -65.65
N ALA A 131 -53.91 -33.10 -66.29
CA ALA A 131 -53.63 -32.68 -67.68
C ALA A 131 -54.07 -31.23 -67.98
N ARG A 132 -54.12 -30.36 -66.96
CA ARG A 132 -54.49 -28.96 -67.11
C ARG A 132 -53.26 -28.15 -67.51
N ILE A 133 -53.46 -27.30 -68.52
CA ILE A 133 -52.56 -26.34 -69.19
C ILE A 133 -51.19 -26.10 -68.52
N SER A 134 -50.12 -26.19 -69.33
CA SER A 134 -48.73 -25.89 -68.96
C SER A 134 -48.51 -24.49 -68.35
N SER A 135 -49.43 -23.55 -68.55
CA SER A 135 -49.35 -22.17 -68.06
C SER A 135 -49.42 -22.07 -66.54
N GLY A 136 -50.26 -22.89 -65.88
CA GLY A 136 -50.38 -22.90 -64.41
C GLY A 136 -49.13 -23.49 -63.74
N VAL A 137 -48.56 -24.54 -64.34
CA VAL A 137 -47.32 -25.18 -63.86
C VAL A 137 -46.12 -24.25 -64.04
N SER A 138 -46.02 -23.56 -65.18
CA SER A 138 -44.96 -22.59 -65.46
C SER A 138 -44.95 -21.43 -64.46
N GLY A 139 -46.12 -20.89 -64.11
CA GLY A 139 -46.25 -19.85 -63.08
C GLY A 139 -45.79 -20.31 -61.69
N LEU A 140 -46.15 -21.53 -61.28
CA LEU A 140 -45.71 -22.14 -60.02
C LEU A 140 -44.20 -22.41 -60.01
N GLN A 141 -43.63 -22.88 -61.12
CA GLN A 141 -42.18 -23.07 -61.25
C GLN A 141 -41.43 -21.74 -61.13
N GLN A 142 -41.91 -20.68 -61.77
CA GLN A 142 -41.28 -19.36 -61.67
C GLN A 142 -41.37 -18.79 -60.24
N ALA A 143 -42.49 -19.01 -59.54
CA ALA A 143 -42.65 -18.64 -58.14
C ALA A 143 -41.68 -19.43 -57.24
N ASN A 144 -41.52 -20.74 -57.45
CA ASN A 144 -40.56 -21.55 -56.70
C ASN A 144 -39.11 -21.11 -56.92
N THR A 145 -38.73 -20.77 -58.16
CA THR A 145 -37.38 -20.23 -58.43
C THR A 145 -37.13 -18.95 -57.64
N ARG A 146 -38.12 -18.05 -57.55
CA ARG A 146 -38.00 -16.83 -56.73
C ARG A 146 -37.90 -17.12 -55.24
N LEU A 147 -38.69 -18.06 -54.74
CA LEU A 147 -38.65 -18.49 -53.34
C LEU A 147 -37.28 -19.10 -52.98
N ARG A 148 -36.72 -19.92 -53.87
CA ARG A 148 -35.37 -20.50 -53.70
C ARG A 148 -34.28 -19.43 -53.67
N LEU A 149 -34.32 -18.45 -54.58
CA LEU A 149 -33.38 -17.32 -54.54
C LEU A 149 -33.45 -16.54 -53.22
N LYS A 150 -34.67 -16.29 -52.72
CA LYS A 150 -34.86 -15.64 -51.42
C LYS A 150 -34.38 -16.50 -50.24
N GLN A 151 -34.56 -17.82 -50.33
CA GLN A 151 -34.03 -18.75 -49.33
C GLN A 151 -32.50 -18.71 -49.28
N ASP A 152 -31.85 -18.69 -50.45
CA ASP A 152 -30.39 -18.61 -50.55
C ASP A 152 -29.85 -17.27 -50.04
N GLU A 153 -30.54 -16.16 -50.32
CA GLU A 153 -30.22 -14.84 -49.77
C GLU A 153 -30.29 -14.84 -48.23
N LEU A 154 -31.38 -15.36 -47.64
CA LEU A 154 -31.52 -15.47 -46.19
C LEU A 154 -30.45 -16.36 -45.55
N ARG A 155 -30.03 -17.44 -46.23
CA ARG A 155 -28.93 -18.30 -45.77
C ARG A 155 -27.60 -17.55 -45.80
N GLN A 156 -27.32 -16.81 -46.87
CA GLN A 156 -26.12 -15.98 -46.95
C GLN A 156 -26.11 -14.90 -45.88
N GLU A 157 -27.22 -14.23 -45.64
CA GLU A 157 -27.32 -13.22 -44.58
C GLU A 157 -27.11 -13.82 -43.18
N ARG A 158 -27.68 -15.00 -42.92
CA ARG A 158 -27.48 -15.75 -41.67
C ARG A 158 -26.02 -16.16 -41.51
N ASP A 159 -25.42 -16.74 -42.54
CA ASP A 159 -24.06 -17.29 -42.50
C ASP A 159 -22.99 -16.17 -42.52
N ALA A 160 -23.33 -14.97 -43.01
CA ALA A 160 -22.49 -13.79 -42.92
C ALA A 160 -22.48 -13.16 -41.52
N LYS A 161 -23.39 -13.55 -40.62
CA LYS A 161 -23.32 -13.10 -39.22
C LYS A 161 -22.14 -13.80 -38.54
N PRO A 162 -21.24 -13.04 -37.87
CA PRO A 162 -20.06 -13.62 -37.25
C PRO A 162 -20.48 -14.64 -36.17
N VAL A 163 -19.89 -15.83 -36.23
CA VAL A 163 -20.01 -16.84 -35.16
C VAL A 163 -19.23 -16.32 -33.96
N ASN A 164 -19.90 -16.16 -32.83
CA ASN A 164 -19.32 -15.49 -31.67
C ASN A 164 -18.17 -16.32 -31.07
N GLU A 165 -16.91 -15.89 -31.19
CA GLU A 165 -15.71 -16.59 -30.67
C GLU A 165 -15.63 -16.64 -29.12
N GLN A 166 -16.51 -15.91 -28.42
CA GLN A 166 -16.49 -15.77 -26.95
C GLN A 166 -16.95 -17.04 -26.18
N SER A 167 -17.28 -18.12 -26.89
CA SER A 167 -17.62 -19.44 -26.32
C SER A 167 -16.47 -20.07 -25.52
N SER A 168 -15.22 -19.67 -25.76
CA SER A 168 -14.03 -20.28 -25.12
C SER A 168 -13.97 -20.07 -23.60
N MET A 169 -14.27 -18.86 -23.09
CA MET A 169 -14.26 -18.59 -21.64
C MET A 169 -15.42 -19.32 -20.92
N LEU A 170 -16.60 -19.33 -21.52
CA LEU A 170 -17.75 -20.09 -21.03
C LEU A 170 -17.49 -21.60 -21.07
N GLY A 171 -16.82 -22.09 -22.10
CA GLY A 171 -16.40 -23.49 -22.22
C GLY A 171 -15.35 -23.91 -21.19
N LEU A 172 -14.41 -23.03 -20.86
CA LEU A 172 -13.46 -23.25 -19.76
C LEU A 172 -14.17 -23.26 -18.40
N MET A 173 -15.11 -22.34 -18.17
CA MET A 173 -15.91 -22.33 -16.93
C MET A 173 -16.81 -23.57 -16.84
N SER A 174 -17.40 -24.02 -17.95
CA SER A 174 -18.21 -25.23 -18.02
C SER A 174 -17.35 -26.47 -17.72
N SER A 175 -16.17 -26.60 -18.33
CA SER A 175 -15.31 -27.76 -18.08
C SER A 175 -14.77 -27.82 -16.66
N LEU A 176 -14.46 -26.67 -16.04
CA LEU A 176 -14.13 -26.59 -14.61
C LEU A 176 -15.34 -26.93 -13.72
N ALA A 177 -16.53 -26.42 -14.05
CA ALA A 177 -17.77 -26.71 -13.33
C ALA A 177 -18.07 -28.21 -13.33
N ASP A 178 -18.00 -28.84 -14.50
CA ASP A 178 -18.23 -30.27 -14.67
C ASP A 178 -17.15 -31.11 -13.95
N GLY A 179 -15.89 -30.68 -13.97
CA GLY A 179 -14.79 -31.35 -13.30
C GLY A 179 -14.85 -31.30 -11.76
N VAL A 180 -15.44 -30.24 -11.19
CA VAL A 180 -15.55 -30.03 -9.74
C VAL A 180 -16.94 -30.41 -9.19
N GLY A 181 -17.92 -30.66 -10.07
CA GLY A 181 -19.31 -30.93 -9.67
C GLY A 181 -20.02 -29.71 -9.07
N MET A 182 -19.59 -28.51 -9.46
CA MET A 182 -20.15 -27.24 -8.99
C MET A 182 -20.89 -26.53 -10.13
N SER A 183 -21.76 -25.57 -9.81
CA SER A 183 -22.37 -24.75 -10.86
C SER A 183 -21.35 -23.77 -11.46
N ILE A 184 -21.54 -23.36 -12.71
CA ILE A 184 -20.70 -22.36 -13.39
C ILE A 184 -20.57 -21.08 -12.56
N SER A 185 -21.67 -20.63 -11.93
CA SER A 185 -21.69 -19.44 -11.07
C SER A 185 -20.83 -19.61 -9.80
N GLN A 186 -20.81 -20.81 -9.21
CA GLN A 186 -19.96 -21.10 -8.04
C GLN A 186 -18.47 -21.11 -8.41
N VAL A 187 -18.12 -21.73 -9.54
CA VAL A 187 -16.74 -21.74 -10.04
C VAL A 187 -16.27 -20.33 -10.34
N GLN A 188 -17.10 -19.53 -11.01
CA GLN A 188 -16.82 -18.13 -11.29
C GLN A 188 -16.61 -17.34 -9.99
N PHE A 189 -17.50 -17.48 -9.00
CA PHE A 189 -17.35 -16.83 -7.70
C PHE A 189 -16.03 -17.21 -7.01
N LEU A 190 -15.70 -18.50 -6.96
CA LEU A 190 -14.48 -18.99 -6.33
C LEU A 190 -13.23 -18.49 -7.04
N LEU A 191 -13.22 -18.50 -8.37
CA LEU A 191 -12.10 -18.04 -9.18
C LEU A 191 -11.85 -16.54 -8.98
N VAL A 192 -12.91 -15.74 -8.91
CA VAL A 192 -12.82 -14.30 -8.64
C VAL A 192 -12.35 -14.04 -7.22
N CYS A 193 -12.96 -14.67 -6.21
CA CYS A 193 -12.51 -14.57 -4.82
C CYS A 193 -11.04 -14.95 -4.68
N PHE A 194 -10.63 -16.06 -5.30
CA PHE A 194 -9.24 -16.53 -5.27
C PHE A 194 -8.29 -15.51 -5.91
N LEU A 195 -8.63 -15.01 -7.10
CA LEU A 195 -7.79 -14.03 -7.81
C LEU A 195 -7.70 -12.70 -7.05
N SER A 196 -8.82 -12.22 -6.47
CA SER A 196 -8.85 -11.02 -5.64
C SER A 196 -7.98 -11.16 -4.40
N VAL A 197 -8.07 -12.29 -3.68
CA VAL A 197 -7.21 -12.56 -2.51
C VAL A 197 -5.74 -12.66 -2.91
N LEU A 198 -5.45 -13.29 -4.05
CA LEU A 198 -4.09 -13.43 -4.56
C LEU A 198 -3.47 -12.08 -4.93
N LEU A 199 -4.24 -11.20 -5.58
CA LEU A 199 -3.83 -9.81 -5.86
C LEU A 199 -3.60 -9.02 -4.59
N ASP A 200 -4.50 -9.13 -3.60
CA ASP A 200 -4.36 -8.49 -2.29
C ASP A 200 -3.10 -8.97 -1.56
N ALA A 201 -2.78 -10.26 -1.64
CA ALA A 201 -1.56 -10.82 -1.06
C ALA A 201 -0.30 -10.26 -1.73
N PHE A 202 -0.27 -10.12 -3.06
CA PHE A 202 0.84 -9.48 -3.77
C PHE A 202 0.97 -8.00 -3.41
N GLY A 203 -0.13 -7.25 -3.38
CA GLY A 203 -0.14 -5.85 -2.99
C GLY A 203 0.38 -5.65 -1.56
N ALA A 204 -0.13 -6.45 -0.62
CA ALA A 204 0.32 -6.48 0.77
C ALA A 204 1.82 -6.79 0.88
N PHE A 205 2.31 -7.79 0.15
CA PHE A 205 3.73 -8.16 0.12
C PHE A 205 4.62 -6.99 -0.33
N PHE A 206 4.27 -6.32 -1.44
CA PHE A 206 5.06 -5.20 -1.95
C PHE A 206 5.00 -3.96 -1.05
N VAL A 207 3.84 -3.67 -0.47
CA VAL A 207 3.68 -2.58 0.51
C VAL A 207 4.52 -2.87 1.77
N SER A 208 4.52 -4.12 2.25
CA SER A 208 5.40 -4.52 3.36
C SER A 208 6.88 -4.33 3.01
N LEU A 209 7.30 -4.70 1.80
CA LEU A 209 8.68 -4.54 1.34
C LEU A 209 9.09 -3.06 1.30
N ILE A 210 8.23 -2.18 0.77
CA ILE A 210 8.46 -0.72 0.78
C ILE A 210 8.51 -0.18 2.21
N GLY A 211 7.63 -0.67 3.09
CA GLY A 211 7.60 -0.29 4.50
C GLY A 211 8.90 -0.68 5.22
N GLU A 212 9.42 -1.88 4.99
CA GLU A 212 10.71 -2.32 5.56
C GLU A 212 11.88 -1.52 5.02
N GLU A 213 11.94 -1.23 3.72
CA GLU A 213 13.00 -0.40 3.16
C GLU A 213 13.00 1.01 3.77
N ASN A 214 11.82 1.62 3.91
CA ASN A 214 11.69 2.95 4.53
C ASN A 214 12.08 2.92 6.01
N ARG A 215 11.78 1.84 6.75
CA ARG A 215 12.25 1.65 8.13
C ARG A 215 13.76 1.53 8.19
N PHE A 216 14.36 0.70 7.34
CA PHE A 216 15.80 0.52 7.27
C PHE A 216 16.52 1.84 6.95
N ARG A 217 16.03 2.62 5.98
CA ARG A 217 16.59 3.94 5.65
C ARG A 217 16.54 4.91 6.82
N ARG A 218 15.38 5.02 7.49
CA ARG A 218 15.22 5.89 8.67
C ARG A 218 16.21 5.49 9.78
N GLN A 219 16.32 4.20 10.07
CA GLN A 219 17.25 3.68 11.07
C GLN A 219 18.71 3.93 10.69
N TRP A 220 19.07 3.71 9.43
CA TRP A 220 20.42 3.95 8.90
C TRP A 220 20.81 5.43 8.95
N GLN A 221 19.89 6.33 8.59
CA GLN A 221 20.12 7.78 8.70
C GLN A 221 20.28 8.21 10.15
N TRP A 222 19.49 7.67 11.07
CA TRP A 222 19.60 7.96 12.50
C TRP A 222 20.94 7.47 13.08
N LEU A 223 21.37 6.26 12.72
CA LEU A 223 22.68 5.72 13.11
C LEU A 223 23.82 6.60 12.62
N ARG A 224 23.83 6.97 11.33
CA ARG A 224 24.86 7.88 10.79
C ARG A 224 24.87 9.25 11.44
N ALA A 225 23.69 9.82 11.72
CA ALA A 225 23.60 11.11 12.41
C ALA A 225 24.18 11.03 13.83
N ARG A 226 23.96 9.91 14.52
CA ARG A 226 24.50 9.64 15.86
C ARG A 226 26.03 9.48 15.84
N GLU A 227 26.57 8.69 14.89
CA GLU A 227 28.02 8.54 14.71
C GLU A 227 28.68 9.89 14.40
N GLN A 228 28.07 10.73 13.55
CA GLN A 228 28.58 12.07 13.26
C GLN A 228 28.52 13.00 14.47
N ALA A 229 27.48 12.90 15.30
CA ALA A 229 27.36 13.67 16.53
C ALA A 229 28.42 13.24 17.56
N GLU A 230 28.64 11.94 17.73
CA GLU A 230 29.68 11.38 18.60
C GLU A 230 31.08 11.79 18.10
N ALA A 231 31.35 11.70 16.79
CA ALA A 231 32.62 12.16 16.20
C ALA A 231 32.86 13.67 16.43
N ARG A 232 31.84 14.52 16.24
CA ARG A 232 31.94 15.96 16.53
C ARG A 232 32.16 16.25 18.01
N GLN A 233 31.58 15.47 18.91
CA GLN A 233 31.82 15.59 20.35
C GLN A 233 33.26 15.21 20.71
N ILE A 234 33.79 14.14 20.12
CA ILE A 234 35.18 13.71 20.33
C ILE A 234 36.16 14.77 19.79
N GLU A 235 35.93 15.30 18.58
CA GLU A 235 36.73 16.40 18.03
C GLU A 235 36.65 17.66 18.90
N SER A 236 35.46 18.01 19.41
CA SER A 236 35.29 19.16 20.30
C SER A 236 35.96 18.96 21.67
N ALA A 237 35.97 17.72 22.18
CA ALA A 237 36.66 17.36 23.43
C ALA A 237 38.18 17.32 23.26
N ALA A 238 38.69 16.89 22.09
CA ALA A 238 40.11 16.95 21.76
C ALA A 238 40.60 18.38 21.46
N ALA A 239 39.72 19.24 20.97
CA ALA A 239 39.99 20.67 20.75
C ALA A 239 39.72 21.54 22.00
N ALA A 240 39.19 20.98 23.09
CA ALA A 240 39.12 21.69 24.36
C ALA A 240 40.56 21.99 24.81
N PRO A 241 40.91 23.25 25.12
CA PRO A 241 42.27 23.60 25.50
C PRO A 241 42.66 22.77 26.73
N MET A 242 43.79 22.04 26.63
CA MET A 242 44.46 21.46 27.79
C MET A 242 44.47 22.52 28.89
N VAL A 243 43.78 22.25 30.00
CA VAL A 243 43.85 23.09 31.20
C VAL A 243 45.31 23.05 31.64
N VAL A 244 46.05 24.10 31.31
CA VAL A 244 47.38 24.37 31.87
C VAL A 244 47.17 24.47 33.37
N SER A 245 47.65 23.47 34.10
CA SER A 245 47.72 23.48 35.56
C SER A 245 48.41 24.78 36.00
N ARG A 246 47.64 25.67 36.64
CA ARG A 246 48.10 26.96 37.15
C ARG A 246 49.14 26.71 38.27
N PRO A 247 50.29 27.41 38.30
CA PRO A 247 51.38 27.09 39.22
C PRO A 247 50.96 27.24 40.69
N GLU A 248 51.38 26.28 41.53
CA GLU A 248 51.19 26.29 42.98
C GLU A 248 51.80 27.56 43.63
N PRO A 249 51.20 28.09 44.71
CA PRO A 249 51.70 29.28 45.38
C PRO A 249 53.12 29.07 45.93
N ALA A 250 53.98 30.08 45.81
CA ALA A 250 55.37 29.97 46.25
C ALA A 250 55.45 29.58 47.76
N PRO A 251 56.28 28.59 48.13
CA PRO A 251 56.32 28.03 49.49
C PRO A 251 56.70 29.05 50.57
N ALA A 252 57.45 30.09 50.20
CA ALA A 252 57.81 31.19 51.11
C ALA A 252 56.57 32.00 51.58
N VAL A 253 55.60 32.22 50.69
CA VAL A 253 54.37 32.97 51.01
C VAL A 253 53.46 32.15 51.91
N VAL A 254 53.39 30.84 51.69
CA VAL A 254 52.63 29.90 52.54
C VAL A 254 53.20 29.88 53.96
N ALA A 255 54.54 29.78 54.10
CA ALA A 255 55.20 29.77 55.40
C ALA A 255 54.99 31.09 56.17
N GLN A 256 55.07 32.23 55.49
CA GLN A 256 54.88 33.56 56.09
C GLN A 256 53.44 33.78 56.58
N VAL A 257 52.44 33.36 55.79
CA VAL A 257 51.03 33.44 56.18
C VAL A 257 50.74 32.48 57.34
N ARG A 258 51.32 31.26 57.32
CA ARG A 258 51.17 30.28 58.40
C ARG A 258 51.70 30.85 59.72
N SER A 259 52.94 31.34 59.73
CA SER A 259 53.58 31.86 60.96
C SER A 259 52.81 33.05 61.55
N ALA A 260 52.29 33.94 60.71
CA ALA A 260 51.55 35.12 61.16
C ALA A 260 50.14 34.79 61.70
N LEU A 261 49.55 33.68 61.25
CA LEU A 261 48.29 33.17 61.80
C LEU A 261 48.53 32.42 63.11
N GLU A 262 49.51 31.52 63.16
CA GLU A 262 49.86 30.73 64.35
C GLU A 262 50.39 31.59 65.51
N SER A 263 51.11 32.67 65.22
CA SER A 263 51.57 33.63 66.24
C SER A 263 50.45 34.46 66.87
N GLY A 264 49.23 34.40 66.33
CA GLY A 264 48.09 35.21 66.75
C GLY A 264 48.16 36.68 66.32
N GLU A 265 49.19 37.05 65.56
CA GLU A 265 49.39 38.42 65.05
C GLU A 265 48.31 38.82 64.04
N LEU A 266 47.82 37.87 63.25
CA LEU A 266 46.74 38.07 62.28
C LEU A 266 45.51 37.20 62.58
N LYS A 267 44.32 37.80 62.45
CA LYS A 267 43.06 37.04 62.48
C LYS A 267 42.90 36.24 61.18
N CYS A 268 42.29 35.05 61.25
CA CYS A 268 41.97 34.16 60.13
C CYS A 268 40.92 34.75 59.16
N SER A 269 41.25 35.88 58.51
CA SER A 269 40.41 36.58 57.54
C SER A 269 41.23 36.92 56.31
N LYS A 270 40.80 36.44 55.14
CA LYS A 270 41.47 36.66 53.85
C LYS A 270 41.77 38.14 53.59
N ARG A 271 40.82 39.02 53.92
CA ARG A 271 40.97 40.47 53.72
C ARG A 271 42.04 41.08 54.63
N LYS A 272 42.12 40.64 55.89
CA LYS A 272 43.11 41.14 56.85
C LYS A 272 44.52 40.64 56.52
N VAL A 273 44.64 39.40 56.04
CA VAL A 273 45.93 38.83 55.61
C VAL A 273 46.43 39.51 54.33
N ALA A 274 45.55 39.76 53.35
CA ALA A 274 45.90 40.49 52.14
C ALA A 274 46.42 41.91 52.44
N GLU A 275 45.76 42.62 53.36
CA GLU A 275 46.14 43.97 53.76
C GLU A 275 47.44 44.00 54.57
N ALA A 276 47.62 43.08 55.53
CA ALA A 276 48.80 43.05 56.39
C ALA A 276 50.09 42.62 55.68
N LEU A 277 49.99 41.69 54.73
CA LEU A 277 51.15 41.14 54.00
C LEU A 277 51.29 41.74 52.60
N SER A 278 50.47 42.73 52.23
CA SER A 278 50.43 43.34 50.89
C SER A 278 50.31 42.29 49.76
N LEU A 279 49.55 41.23 50.00
CA LEU A 279 49.30 40.14 49.04
C LEU A 279 47.99 40.38 48.30
N SER A 280 47.89 39.90 47.05
CA SER A 280 46.61 39.94 46.34
C SER A 280 45.59 39.00 46.99
N LEU A 281 44.31 39.35 46.93
CA LEU A 281 43.24 38.48 47.48
C LEU A 281 43.23 37.10 46.81
N GLU A 282 43.61 37.00 45.54
CA GLU A 282 43.74 35.72 44.83
C GLU A 282 44.87 34.86 45.37
N GLU A 283 46.03 35.46 45.70
CA GLU A 283 47.15 34.73 46.30
C GLU A 283 46.83 34.26 47.71
N VAL A 284 46.18 35.11 48.52
CA VAL A 284 45.72 34.73 49.86
C VAL A 284 44.70 33.62 49.81
N ASP A 285 43.80 33.63 48.82
CA ASP A 285 42.84 32.54 48.63
C ASP A 285 43.52 31.21 48.31
N ARG A 286 44.55 31.22 47.45
CA ARG A 286 45.35 30.03 47.14
C ARG A 286 46.10 29.51 48.36
N VAL A 287 46.71 30.41 49.15
CA VAL A 287 47.40 30.03 50.38
C VAL A 287 46.42 29.47 51.41
N PHE A 288 45.23 30.05 51.55
CA PHE A 288 44.20 29.53 52.46
C PHE A 288 43.68 28.16 52.03
N HIS A 289 43.54 27.92 50.73
CA HIS A 289 43.20 26.59 50.21
C HIS A 289 44.31 25.57 50.48
N HIS A 290 45.57 25.96 50.36
CA HIS A 290 46.71 25.10 50.69
C HIS A 290 46.75 24.78 52.20
N LEU A 291 46.60 25.79 53.07
CA LEU A 291 46.57 25.61 54.52
C LEU A 291 45.34 24.85 55.03
N LEU A 292 44.20 24.92 54.33
CA LEU A 292 43.04 24.04 54.58
C LEU A 292 43.37 22.58 54.23
N ALA A 293 44.04 22.35 53.11
CA ALA A 293 44.40 20.99 52.66
C ALA A 293 45.45 20.35 53.58
N GLU A 294 46.38 21.14 54.11
CA GLU A 294 47.36 20.71 55.13
C GLU A 294 46.76 20.60 56.53
N GLY A 295 45.48 20.94 56.71
CA GLY A 295 44.77 20.83 57.98
C GLY A 295 45.16 21.89 59.02
N VAL A 296 45.90 22.94 58.64
CA VAL A 296 46.30 24.07 59.52
C VAL A 296 45.13 25.03 59.76
N LEU A 297 44.28 25.20 58.73
CA LEU A 297 43.04 25.95 58.83
C LEU A 297 41.84 24.99 58.83
N GLY A 298 40.79 25.38 59.55
CA GLY A 298 39.45 24.82 59.46
C GLY A 298 38.46 25.85 58.93
N GLN A 299 37.41 25.40 58.24
CA GLN A 299 36.30 26.24 57.81
C GLN A 299 35.02 25.86 58.55
N GLY A 300 34.47 26.81 59.33
CA GLY A 300 33.20 26.61 60.02
C GLY A 300 32.01 26.65 59.06
N SER A 301 30.83 26.20 59.52
CA SER A 301 29.58 26.18 58.74
C SER A 301 29.20 27.55 58.13
N ASN A 302 29.57 28.64 58.79
CA ASN A 302 29.38 30.02 58.32
C ASN A 302 30.47 30.50 57.33
N ARG A 303 31.24 29.58 56.73
CA ARG A 303 32.36 29.82 55.81
C ARG A 303 33.53 30.65 56.39
N HIS A 304 33.55 30.90 57.70
CA HIS A 304 34.65 31.56 58.40
C HIS A 304 35.81 30.60 58.65
N TYR A 305 37.04 31.10 58.46
CA TYR A 305 38.27 30.35 58.72
C TYR A 305 38.68 30.48 60.19
N HIS A 306 39.18 29.40 60.76
CA HIS A 306 39.77 29.35 62.08
C HIS A 306 41.04 28.49 62.02
N LEU A 307 41.96 28.67 62.95
CA LEU A 307 43.07 27.73 63.13
C LEU A 307 42.51 26.41 63.66
N SER A 308 42.89 25.29 63.06
CA SER A 308 42.55 23.99 63.59
C SER A 308 43.33 23.79 64.90
N SER A 309 42.69 23.29 65.97
CA SER A 309 43.39 23.02 67.23
C SER A 309 44.19 21.70 67.21
N GLN A 310 44.53 21.20 66.02
CA GLN A 310 45.27 19.96 65.79
C GLN A 310 46.68 20.19 65.22
N ALA A 311 47.20 21.42 65.32
CA ALA A 311 48.63 21.69 65.18
C ALA A 311 49.24 21.83 66.58
N GLY A 312 49.48 20.69 67.21
CA GLY A 312 50.25 20.50 68.44
C GLY A 312 51.03 19.21 68.33
#